data_AF-A0A3D3I6R0-F1
#
_entry.id   AF-A0A3D3I6R0-F1
#
_cell.length_a   1.000
_cell.length_b   1.000
_cell.length_c   1.000
_cell.angle_alpha   90.00
_cell.angle_beta   90.00
_cell.angle_gamma   90.00
#
_symmetry.space_group_name_H-M   'P 1'
#
loop_
_entity.id
_entity.type
_entity.pdbx_description
1 polymer ?
#
loop_
_entity_poly.entity_id
_entity_poly.type
_entity_poly.pdbx_seq_one_letter_code
_entity_poly.pdbx_strand_id
1 'polypeptide(L)'
;MFSTDPVVRVQDATIFQDHNSVLNNISFEIGKGEFVFLVGRTGSGKSSLLKTLYGDLPLRLGDTQVAGFNIREIKQREVPLLRRKIGIIFQDFQLFPDRTVGENVNFVMKATG
;
A
#
# COMPACT_ATOMS: atom_id res chain seq x y z
N MET A 1 9.05 -23.85 7.39
CA MET A 1 8.86 -23.74 5.93
C MET A 1 8.57 -22.27 5.63
N PHE A 2 9.40 -21.59 4.82
CA PHE A 2 9.11 -20.20 4.46
C PHE A 2 7.87 -20.20 3.55
N SER A 3 6.81 -19.49 3.94
CA SER A 3 5.60 -19.41 3.10
C SER A 3 5.96 -18.72 1.78
N THR A 4 5.61 -19.37 0.67
CA THR A 4 5.78 -18.87 -0.70
C THR A 4 4.66 -17.92 -1.11
N ASP A 5 3.73 -17.62 -0.20
CA ASP A 5 2.60 -16.76 -0.50
C ASP A 5 3.10 -15.36 -0.87
N PRO A 6 2.51 -14.76 -1.92
CA PRO A 6 2.87 -13.41 -2.33
C PRO A 6 2.59 -12.41 -1.21
N VAL A 7 3.43 -11.38 -1.11
CA VAL A 7 3.25 -10.27 -0.16
C VAL A 7 2.12 -9.36 -0.61
N VAL A 8 1.94 -9.23 -1.92
CA VAL A 8 0.84 -8.50 -2.55
C VAL A 8 0.21 -9.39 -3.61
N ARG A 9 -1.11 -9.51 -3.58
CA ARG A 9 -1.89 -10.18 -4.62
C ARG A 9 -3.08 -9.31 -4.95
N VAL A 10 -3.22 -8.97 -6.22
CA VAL A 10 -4.33 -8.19 -6.75
C VAL A 10 -5.00 -9.03 -7.84
N GLN A 11 -6.31 -9.20 -7.76
CA GLN A 11 -7.08 -10.01 -8.70
C GLN A 11 -8.33 -9.26 -9.15
N ASP A 12 -8.41 -9.04 -10.46
CA ASP A 12 -9.51 -8.41 -11.18
C ASP A 12 -9.98 -7.10 -10.53
N ALA A 13 -9.01 -6.35 -10.00
CA ALA A 13 -9.27 -5.15 -9.22
C ALA A 13 -9.59 -3.97 -10.14
N THR A 14 -10.54 -3.14 -9.72
CA THR A 14 -10.80 -1.84 -10.33
C THR A 14 -10.62 -0.76 -9.26
N ILE A 15 -9.68 0.15 -9.52
CA ILE A 15 -9.29 1.22 -8.59
C ILE A 15 -10.06 2.48 -8.95
N PHE A 16 -10.74 3.06 -7.96
CA PHE A 16 -11.54 4.26 -8.12
C PHE A 16 -10.95 5.42 -7.35
N GLN A 17 -10.91 6.59 -7.98
CA GLN A 17 -10.71 7.86 -7.30
C GLN A 17 -12.03 8.62 -7.34
N ASP A 18 -12.61 8.85 -6.17
CA ASP A 18 -13.97 9.34 -5.99
C ASP A 18 -15.00 8.45 -6.71
N HIS A 19 -15.51 8.89 -7.86
CA HIS A 19 -16.46 8.16 -8.72
C HIS A 19 -15.84 7.68 -10.04
N ASN A 20 -14.60 8.06 -10.32
CA ASN A 20 -13.93 7.75 -11.58
C ASN A 20 -13.06 6.51 -11.42
N SER A 21 -13.22 5.55 -12.34
CA SER A 21 -12.26 4.45 -12.43
C SER A 21 -10.95 4.94 -13.04
N VAL A 22 -9.84 4.70 -12.35
CA VAL A 22 -8.48 5.09 -12.77
C VAL A 22 -7.65 3.90 -13.25
N LEU A 23 -7.97 2.69 -12.79
CA LEU A 23 -7.38 1.43 -13.27
C LEU A 23 -8.49 0.38 -13.33
N ASN A 24 -8.57 -0.36 -14.42
CA ASN A 24 -9.63 -1.33 -14.67
C ASN A 24 -9.05 -2.73 -14.82
N ASN A 25 -9.67 -3.69 -14.14
CA ASN A 25 -9.41 -5.12 -14.28
C ASN A 25 -7.92 -5.50 -14.23
N ILE A 26 -7.21 -5.03 -13.19
CA ILE A 26 -5.79 -5.31 -13.00
C ILE A 26 -5.60 -6.56 -12.14
N SER A 27 -4.64 -7.40 -12.54
CA SER A 27 -4.26 -8.62 -11.83
C SER A 27 -2.74 -8.76 -11.83
N PHE A 28 -2.14 -8.86 -10.65
CA PHE A 28 -0.70 -9.08 -10.47
C PHE A 28 -0.37 -9.60 -9.07
N GLU A 29 0.81 -10.21 -8.94
CA GLU A 29 1.34 -10.69 -7.67
C GLU A 29 2.77 -10.16 -7.47
N ILE A 30 3.14 -9.90 -6.22
CA ILE A 30 4.50 -9.55 -5.81
C ILE A 30 4.93 -10.53 -4.73
N GLY A 31 5.95 -11.31 -5.03
CA GLY A 31 6.57 -12.29 -4.14
C GLY A 31 7.43 -11.66 -3.05
N LYS A 32 7.79 -12.47 -2.05
CA LYS A 32 8.75 -12.05 -1.01
C LYS A 32 10.14 -11.83 -1.62
N GLY A 33 10.74 -10.68 -1.34
CA GLY A 33 12.09 -10.34 -1.81
C GLY A 33 12.16 -9.82 -3.25
N GLU A 34 11.02 -9.72 -3.95
CA GLU A 34 10.98 -9.13 -5.28
C GLU A 34 11.18 -7.62 -5.23
N PHE A 35 11.88 -7.12 -6.26
CA PHE A 35 12.05 -5.68 -6.46
C PHE A 35 11.35 -5.28 -7.77
N VAL A 36 10.20 -4.62 -7.62
CA VAL A 36 9.27 -4.34 -8.71
C VAL A 36 9.21 -2.84 -8.99
N PHE A 37 9.20 -2.48 -10.27
CA PHE A 37 9.00 -1.11 -10.73
C PHE A 37 7.60 -0.94 -11.30
N LEU A 38 6.86 0.06 -10.82
CA LEU A 38 5.59 0.50 -11.39
C LEU A 38 5.81 1.77 -12.23
N VAL A 39 5.73 1.63 -13.55
CA VAL A 39 6.00 2.72 -14.50
C VAL A 39 4.74 3.10 -15.27
N GLY A 40 4.58 4.38 -15.60
CA GLY A 40 3.45 4.88 -16.38
C GLY A 40 3.42 6.41 -16.40
N ARG A 41 2.67 7.00 -17.35
CA ARG A 41 2.53 8.46 -17.48
C ARG A 41 1.94 9.12 -16.22
N THR A 42 2.22 10.40 -15.99
CA THR A 42 1.53 11.16 -14.93
C THR A 42 0.02 11.05 -15.09
N GLY A 43 -0.71 10.83 -13.99
CA GLY A 43 -2.16 10.61 -14.01
C GLY A 43 -2.61 9.18 -14.32
N SER A 44 -1.70 8.23 -14.59
CA SER A 44 -2.06 6.84 -14.93
C SER A 44 -2.56 5.98 -13.75
N GLY A 45 -2.95 6.57 -12.62
CA GLY A 45 -3.48 5.82 -11.47
C GLY A 45 -2.44 5.15 -10.55
N LYS A 46 -1.13 5.34 -10.74
CA LYS A 46 -0.08 4.73 -9.90
C LYS A 46 -0.23 5.05 -8.40
N SER A 47 -0.38 6.32 -8.07
CA SER A 47 -0.56 6.75 -6.68
C SER A 47 -1.85 6.22 -6.08
N SER A 48 -2.92 6.11 -6.89
CA SER A 48 -4.20 5.54 -6.46
C SER A 48 -4.07 4.04 -6.18
N LEU A 49 -3.33 3.29 -7.01
CA LEU A 49 -3.00 1.89 -6.75
C LEU A 49 -2.26 1.75 -5.42
N LEU A 50 -1.16 2.50 -5.23
CA LEU A 50 -0.38 2.44 -3.99
C LEU A 50 -1.26 2.77 -2.77
N LYS A 51 -2.06 3.84 -2.83
CA LYS A 51 -3.04 4.23 -1.80
C LYS A 51 -4.02 3.12 -1.46
N THR A 52 -4.50 2.37 -2.46
CA THR A 52 -5.35 1.21 -2.20
C THR A 52 -4.60 0.11 -1.47
N LEU A 53 -3.35 -0.21 -1.86
CA LEU A 53 -2.57 -1.27 -1.24
C LEU A 53 -2.29 -1.03 0.25
N TYR A 54 -2.12 0.23 0.70
CA TYR A 54 -1.94 0.56 2.13
C TYR A 54 -3.23 1.04 2.83
N GLY A 55 -4.39 0.85 2.20
CA GLY A 55 -5.70 1.08 2.79
C GLY A 55 -6.08 2.54 3.00
N ASP A 56 -5.53 3.46 2.22
CA ASP A 56 -5.93 4.88 2.19
C ASP A 56 -7.06 5.14 1.21
N LEU A 57 -7.12 4.38 0.11
CA LEU A 57 -8.20 4.41 -0.87
C LEU A 57 -8.96 3.07 -0.85
N PRO A 58 -10.28 3.05 -0.61
CA PRO A 58 -11.01 1.80 -0.47
C PRO A 58 -11.09 1.02 -1.78
N LEU A 59 -10.90 -0.29 -1.71
CA LEU A 59 -11.14 -1.18 -2.85
C LEU A 59 -12.64 -1.52 -2.94
N ARG A 60 -13.26 -1.24 -4.09
CA ARG A 60 -14.70 -1.51 -4.31
C ARG A 60 -14.96 -2.78 -5.12
N LEU A 61 -14.08 -3.11 -6.06
CA LEU A 61 -14.23 -4.23 -6.99
C LEU A 61 -12.94 -5.04 -7.09
N GLY A 62 -13.08 -6.35 -7.27
CA GLY A 62 -11.98 -7.33 -7.28
C GLY A 62 -11.64 -7.84 -5.88
N ASP A 63 -10.50 -8.50 -5.75
CA ASP A 63 -9.92 -8.94 -4.47
C ASP A 63 -8.47 -8.46 -4.38
N THR A 64 -8.03 -8.12 -3.16
CA THR A 64 -6.65 -7.70 -2.93
C THR A 64 -6.19 -8.13 -1.55
N GLN A 65 -5.04 -8.79 -1.51
CA GLN A 65 -4.34 -9.15 -0.29
C GLN A 65 -3.00 -8.42 -0.21
N VAL A 66 -2.72 -7.80 0.94
CA VAL A 66 -1.44 -7.11 1.20
C VAL A 66 -0.97 -7.44 2.60
N ALA A 67 0.24 -7.96 2.73
CA ALA A 67 0.88 -8.29 4.01
C ALA A 67 0.00 -9.15 4.95
N GLY A 68 -0.83 -10.02 4.36
CA GLY A 68 -1.77 -10.92 5.05
C GLY A 68 -3.12 -10.29 5.41
N PHE A 69 -3.45 -9.09 4.92
CA PHE A 69 -4.76 -8.46 5.10
C PHE A 69 -5.55 -8.47 3.79
N ASN A 70 -6.83 -8.84 3.85
CA ASN A 70 -7.76 -8.61 2.74
C ASN A 70 -8.17 -7.13 2.74
N ILE A 71 -7.82 -6.40 1.69
CA ILE A 71 -8.04 -4.95 1.57
C ILE A 71 -9.50 -4.60 1.26
N ARG A 72 -10.25 -5.49 0.59
CA ARG A 72 -11.68 -5.27 0.32
C ARG A 72 -12.50 -5.28 1.61
N GLU A 73 -12.13 -6.15 2.53
CA GLU A 73 -12.90 -6.42 3.75
C GLU A 73 -12.26 -5.79 5.00
N ILE A 74 -11.14 -5.07 4.85
CA ILE A 74 -10.39 -4.50 5.96
C ILE A 74 -11.25 -3.52 6.78
N LYS A 75 -11.29 -3.71 8.09
CA LYS A 75 -11.96 -2.78 8.99
C LYS A 75 -11.05 -1.60 9.29
N GLN A 76 -11.63 -0.43 9.55
CA GLN A 76 -10.86 0.78 9.89
C GLN A 76 -9.88 0.58 11.05
N ARG A 77 -10.26 -0.23 12.05
CA ARG A 77 -9.39 -0.57 13.19
C ARG A 77 -8.18 -1.45 12.83
N GLU A 78 -8.21 -2.12 11.68
CA GLU A 78 -7.14 -3.02 11.20
C GLU A 78 -6.16 -2.30 10.27
N VAL A 79 -6.57 -1.17 9.68
CA VAL A 79 -5.72 -0.34 8.82
C VAL A 79 -4.38 0.05 9.49
N PRO A 80 -4.34 0.46 10.78
CA PRO A 80 -3.06 0.69 11.46
C PRO A 80 -2.18 -0.55 11.54
N LEU A 81 -2.76 -1.75 11.71
CA LEU A 81 -2.01 -3.01 11.78
C LEU A 81 -1.40 -3.37 10.42
N LEU A 82 -2.13 -3.12 9.32
CA LEU A 82 -1.61 -3.20 7.96
C LEU A 82 -0.42 -2.25 7.78
N ARG A 83 -0.59 -0.97 8.14
CA ARG A 83 0.44 0.07 7.95
C ARG A 83 1.71 -0.18 8.77
N ARG A 84 1.63 -0.89 9.90
CA ARG A 84 2.82 -1.34 10.65
C ARG A 84 3.67 -2.37 9.90
N LYS A 85 3.09 -3.08 8.92
CA LYS A 85 3.81 -4.05 8.08
C LYS A 85 4.33 -3.46 6.76
N ILE A 86 4.05 -2.18 6.47
CA ILE A 86 4.39 -1.53 5.20
C ILE A 86 5.18 -0.25 5.48
N GLY A 87 6.42 -0.18 5.01
CA GLY A 87 7.17 1.07 4.95
C GLY A 87 6.75 1.88 3.73
N ILE A 88 6.34 3.14 3.93
CA ILE A 88 5.95 4.06 2.85
C ILE A 88 6.87 5.27 2.87
N ILE A 89 7.43 5.61 1.72
CA ILE A 89 8.18 6.85 1.50
C ILE A 89 7.34 7.72 0.56
N PHE A 90 6.90 8.87 1.04
CA PHE A 90 6.08 9.81 0.26
C PHE A 90 6.94 10.70 -0.63
N GLN A 91 6.40 11.12 -1.78
CA GLN A 91 7.10 12.00 -2.73
C GLN A 91 7.50 13.34 -2.12
N ASP A 92 6.63 13.93 -1.30
CA ASP A 92 6.85 15.26 -0.70
C ASP A 92 7.65 15.23 0.62
N PHE A 93 8.38 14.13 0.91
CA PHE A 93 9.17 13.93 2.13
C PHE A 93 8.51 14.47 3.42
N GLN A 94 7.61 13.68 3.99
CA GLN A 94 6.85 14.02 5.20
C GLN A 94 7.70 13.86 6.49
N LEU A 95 8.80 14.60 6.58
CA LEU A 95 9.68 14.62 7.77
C LEU A 95 9.19 15.64 8.81
N PHE A 96 9.48 15.38 10.07
CA PHE A 96 9.28 16.33 11.17
C PHE A 96 10.40 17.38 11.14
N PRO A 97 10.11 18.63 10.74
CA PRO A 97 11.13 19.66 10.53
C PRO A 97 11.73 20.18 11.85
N ASP A 98 11.03 19.96 12.96
CA ASP A 98 11.42 20.30 14.32
C ASP A 98 12.38 19.27 14.95
N ARG A 99 12.84 18.27 14.18
CA ARG A 99 13.60 17.11 14.67
C ARG A 99 14.81 16.81 13.81
N THR A 100 15.84 16.23 14.44
CA THR A 100 17.00 15.66 13.76
C THR A 100 16.62 14.44 12.92
N VAL A 101 17.53 14.03 12.03
CA VAL A 101 17.40 12.78 11.25
C VAL A 101 17.22 11.57 12.18
N GLY A 102 18.03 11.47 13.24
CA GLY A 102 17.96 10.37 14.20
C GLY A 102 16.62 10.32 14.94
N GLU A 103 16.06 11.48 15.30
CA GLU A 103 14.76 11.57 15.96
C GLU A 103 13.59 11.21 15.04
N ASN A 104 13.67 11.56 13.74
CA ASN A 104 12.71 11.13 12.74
C ASN A 104 12.70 9.59 12.61
N VAL A 105 13.87 8.95 12.54
CA VAL A 105 13.98 7.48 12.48
C VAL A 105 13.48 6.83 13.78
N ASN A 106 13.89 7.36 14.94
CA ASN A 106 13.48 6.84 16.25
C ASN A 106 11.95 6.94 16.47
N PHE A 107 11.31 8.00 15.97
CA PHE A 107 9.86 8.14 16.03
C PHE A 107 9.14 7.00 15.32
N VAL A 108 9.59 6.63 14.11
CA VAL A 108 9.00 5.53 13.35
C VAL A 108 9.18 4.20 14.09
N MET A 109 10.37 3.94 14.63
CA MET A 109 10.64 2.71 15.39
C MET A 109 9.70 2.55 16.59
N LYS A 110 9.43 3.64 17.34
CA LYS A 110 8.46 3.62 18.45
C LYS A 110 7.02 3.42 17.99
N ALA A 111 6.66 3.86 16.78
CA ALA A 111 5.30 3.79 16.26
C ALA A 111 4.95 2.41 15.66
N THR A 112 5.95 1.68 15.16
CA THR A 112 5.79 0.32 14.62
C THR A 112 5.66 -0.75 15.71
N GLY A 113 6.08 -0.43 16.95
CA GLY A 113 6.12 -1.35 18.09
C GLY A 113 7.54 -1.81 18.38
#